data_AF-A0AAD3ZKF3-F1
#
_entry.id   AF-A0AAD3ZKF3-F1
#
_cell.length_a   1.000
_cell.length_b   1.000
_cell.length_c   1.000
_cell.angle_alpha   90.00
_cell.angle_beta   90.00
_cell.angle_gamma   90.00
#
_symmetry.space_group_name_H-M   'P 1'
#
loop_
_entity.id
_entity.type
_entity.pdbx_description
1 polymer ?
#
loop_
_entity_poly.entity_id
_entity_poly.type
_entity_poly.pdbx_seq_one_letter_code
_entity_poly.pdbx_strand_id
1 'polypeptide(L)'
;MQLSMFFQHLANAVSLGSLYALVAIGYTMVYGILRLINFAHGDLLMVAAYIVYYGRGMFHLPWPVSIVLAVALTSGTGIIVERAAYRPLRNSPRTTILISAIGVSFLVENLGLVVFGGRPQSFPLPAMFDSGSAKEIAGVRVENITFVIPAVTLLLLLALLHIVHRTKVGMAMRAVARDFDTAGLMGIDVNRIIAVTFAIGSALAAVGGIMWAMKFPQINPLMGMMPGMKCFIAAVFGGIGNILGAVIGGFLLGVAEIMIVAFLPSISGYRDAFAFVILIGTLLLRPTGLLGEKVAEKV
;
A
#
# COMPACT_ATOMS: atom_id res chain seq x y z
N MET A 1 1.78 -5.37 -32.10
CA MET A 1 2.44 -5.99 -30.93
C MET A 1 2.51 -7.49 -31.17
N GLN A 2 3.70 -8.11 -31.04
CA GLN A 2 3.83 -9.57 -31.13
C GLN A 2 3.15 -10.25 -29.93
N LEU A 3 2.67 -11.48 -30.09
CA LEU A 3 1.93 -12.20 -29.05
C LEU A 3 2.75 -12.41 -27.77
N SER A 4 4.06 -12.67 -27.90
CA SER A 4 5.02 -12.75 -26.79
C SER A 4 5.09 -11.45 -25.98
N MET A 5 5.13 -10.30 -26.66
CA MET A 5 5.13 -8.98 -26.02
C MET A 5 3.81 -8.70 -25.29
N PHE A 6 2.68 -9.11 -25.85
CA PHE A 6 1.39 -8.99 -25.16
C PHE A 6 1.38 -9.78 -23.84
N PHE A 7 1.82 -11.04 -23.86
CA PHE A 7 1.91 -11.87 -22.66
C PHE A 7 2.93 -11.33 -21.65
N GLN A 8 4.04 -10.76 -22.10
CA GLN A 8 5.01 -10.07 -21.23
C GLN A 8 4.37 -8.87 -20.52
N HIS A 9 3.67 -8.01 -21.25
CA HIS A 9 2.97 -6.87 -20.68
C HIS A 9 1.85 -7.31 -19.74
N LEU A 10 1.13 -8.39 -20.05
CA LEU A 10 0.11 -8.95 -19.16
C LEU A 10 0.72 -9.48 -17.85
N ALA A 11 1.85 -10.18 -17.91
CA ALA A 11 2.54 -10.64 -16.70
C ALA A 11 3.03 -9.46 -15.83
N ASN A 12 3.60 -8.44 -16.47
CA ASN A 12 4.02 -7.20 -15.81
C ASN A 12 2.85 -6.44 -15.18
N ALA A 13 1.71 -6.40 -15.86
CA ALA A 13 0.45 -5.82 -15.42
C ALA A 13 -0.10 -6.53 -14.17
N VAL A 14 -0.15 -7.86 -14.19
CA VAL A 14 -0.62 -8.66 -13.04
C VAL A 14 0.29 -8.44 -11.83
N SER A 15 1.61 -8.45 -12.03
CA SER A 15 2.57 -8.18 -10.96
C SER A 15 2.44 -6.76 -10.40
N LEU A 16 2.36 -5.72 -11.26
CA LEU A 16 2.22 -4.34 -10.81
C LEU A 16 0.88 -4.10 -10.13
N GLY A 17 -0.22 -4.58 -10.73
CA GLY A 17 -1.56 -4.47 -10.18
C GLY A 17 -1.71 -5.19 -8.84
N SER A 18 -1.04 -6.34 -8.66
CA SER A 18 -0.98 -7.03 -7.36
C SER A 18 -0.25 -6.21 -6.29
N LEU A 19 0.76 -5.45 -6.68
CA LEU A 19 1.49 -4.56 -5.77
C LEU A 19 0.61 -3.38 -5.36
N TYR A 20 -0.05 -2.74 -6.33
CA TYR A 20 -1.04 -1.70 -6.04
C TYR A 20 -2.18 -2.21 -5.18
N ALA A 21 -2.71 -3.40 -5.45
CA ALA A 21 -3.74 -4.03 -4.64
C ALA A 21 -3.27 -4.23 -3.20
N LEU A 22 -2.06 -4.75 -2.98
CA LEU A 22 -1.52 -5.00 -1.64
C LEU A 22 -1.46 -3.72 -0.80
N VAL A 23 -0.94 -2.63 -1.36
CA VAL A 23 -0.82 -1.35 -0.65
C VAL A 23 -2.18 -0.65 -0.54
N ALA A 24 -3.03 -0.74 -1.57
CA ALA A 24 -4.39 -0.19 -1.56
C ALA A 24 -5.27 -0.83 -0.48
N ILE A 25 -5.08 -2.13 -0.19
CA ILE A 25 -5.73 -2.79 0.94
C ILE A 25 -5.32 -2.11 2.26
N GLY A 26 -4.03 -1.80 2.44
CA GLY A 26 -3.53 -1.09 3.64
C GLY A 26 -4.19 0.28 3.82
N TYR A 27 -4.26 1.09 2.76
CA TYR A 27 -4.99 2.37 2.73
C TYR A 27 -6.46 2.19 3.12
N THR A 28 -7.12 1.21 2.50
CA THR A 28 -8.53 0.89 2.70
C THR A 28 -8.83 0.47 4.14
N MET A 29 -7.91 -0.23 4.79
CA MET A 29 -8.11 -0.73 6.14
C MET A 29 -8.08 0.40 7.18
N VAL A 30 -7.15 1.35 7.04
CA VAL A 30 -7.08 2.54 7.90
C VAL A 30 -8.27 3.47 7.63
N TYR A 31 -8.57 3.73 6.36
CA TYR A 31 -9.71 4.56 5.97
C TYR A 31 -11.04 3.93 6.38
N GLY A 32 -11.20 2.61 6.27
CA GLY A 32 -12.44 1.91 6.62
C GLY A 32 -12.88 2.16 8.07
N ILE A 33 -11.92 2.39 8.97
CA ILE A 33 -12.21 2.71 10.37
C ILE A 33 -12.29 4.22 10.59
N LEU A 34 -11.25 4.98 10.24
CA LEU A 34 -11.19 6.40 10.57
C LEU A 34 -11.95 7.30 9.60
N ARG A 35 -12.27 6.82 8.39
CA ARG A 35 -12.76 7.62 7.25
C ARG A 35 -11.86 8.82 6.92
N LEU A 36 -10.56 8.63 7.15
CA LEU A 36 -9.52 9.63 6.94
C LEU A 36 -8.38 8.99 6.15
N ILE A 37 -7.79 9.80 5.26
CA ILE A 37 -6.71 9.34 4.39
C ILE A 37 -5.39 9.41 5.17
N ASN A 38 -4.64 8.31 5.15
CA ASN A 38 -3.31 8.24 5.73
C ASN A 38 -2.24 8.53 4.67
N PHE A 39 -1.86 9.79 4.51
CA PHE A 39 -0.80 10.19 3.57
C PHE A 39 0.57 9.59 3.92
N ALA A 40 0.85 9.37 5.21
CA ALA A 40 2.08 8.75 5.67
C ALA A 40 2.21 7.26 5.31
N HIS A 41 1.17 6.63 4.77
CA HIS A 41 1.20 5.20 4.42
C HIS A 41 2.23 4.88 3.31
N GLY A 42 2.41 5.82 2.36
CA GLY A 42 3.47 5.73 1.36
C GLY A 42 4.85 5.72 2.00
N ASP A 43 5.06 6.53 3.02
CA ASP A 43 6.35 6.65 3.72
C ASP A 43 6.67 5.42 4.57
N LEU A 44 5.64 4.68 5.02
CA LEU A 44 5.84 3.40 5.68
C LEU A 44 6.38 2.32 4.72
N LEU A 45 6.08 2.40 3.41
CA LEU A 45 6.78 1.60 2.39
C LEU A 45 8.28 1.91 2.43
N MET A 46 8.61 3.21 2.50
CA MET A 46 9.99 3.67 2.52
C MET A 46 10.74 3.18 3.76
N VAL A 47 10.14 3.32 4.95
CA VAL A 47 10.70 2.85 6.21
C VAL A 47 11.02 1.36 6.15
N ALA A 48 10.10 0.52 5.66
CA ALA A 48 10.30 -0.92 5.59
C ALA A 48 11.46 -1.33 4.67
N ALA A 49 11.58 -0.69 3.51
CA ALA A 49 12.66 -1.01 2.58
C ALA A 49 14.03 -0.58 3.14
N TYR A 50 14.12 0.56 3.83
CA TYR A 50 15.37 0.95 4.51
C TYR A 50 15.75 -0.01 5.66
N ILE A 51 14.77 -0.49 6.43
CA ILE A 51 15.05 -1.47 7.48
C ILE A 51 15.64 -2.77 6.89
N VAL A 52 15.09 -3.25 5.77
CA VAL A 52 15.66 -4.43 5.08
C VAL A 52 17.04 -4.11 4.49
N TYR A 53 17.22 -2.94 3.88
CA TYR A 53 18.49 -2.49 3.33
C TYR A 53 19.61 -2.48 4.38
N TYR A 54 19.40 -1.82 5.52
CA TYR A 54 20.39 -1.80 6.60
C TYR A 54 20.53 -3.17 7.29
N GLY A 55 19.42 -3.90 7.48
CA GLY A 55 19.45 -5.25 8.04
C GLY A 55 20.33 -6.21 7.22
N ARG A 56 20.26 -6.12 5.89
CA ARG A 56 21.09 -6.93 4.97
C ARG A 56 22.49 -6.37 4.76
N GLY A 57 22.61 -5.06 4.60
CA GLY A 57 23.86 -4.38 4.26
C GLY A 57 24.82 -4.27 5.44
N MET A 58 24.35 -3.69 6.56
CA MET A 58 25.19 -3.38 7.72
C MET A 58 25.21 -4.51 8.75
N PHE A 59 24.06 -5.11 9.03
CA PHE A 59 23.93 -6.14 10.08
C PHE A 59 24.04 -7.57 9.55
N HIS A 60 24.11 -7.75 8.23
CA HIS A 60 24.19 -9.06 7.55
C HIS A 60 23.12 -10.08 7.99
N LEU A 61 21.97 -9.61 8.49
CA LEU A 61 20.90 -10.45 9.01
C LEU A 61 20.33 -11.36 7.91
N PRO A 62 19.97 -12.62 8.20
CA PRO A 62 19.30 -13.48 7.22
C PRO A 62 18.02 -12.83 6.66
N TRP A 63 17.71 -13.09 5.40
CA TRP A 63 16.53 -12.53 4.71
C TRP A 63 15.22 -12.64 5.50
N PRO A 64 14.84 -13.81 6.04
CA PRO A 64 13.61 -13.92 6.82
C PRO A 64 13.60 -13.02 8.06
N VAL A 65 14.75 -12.90 8.74
CA VAL A 65 14.90 -12.08 9.94
C VAL A 65 14.75 -10.60 9.59
N SER A 66 15.39 -10.13 8.52
CA SER A 66 15.26 -8.75 8.05
C SER A 66 13.82 -8.39 7.67
N ILE A 67 13.09 -9.30 7.02
CA ILE A 67 11.68 -9.08 6.64
C ILE A 67 10.80 -9.00 7.89
N VAL A 68 10.93 -9.95 8.83
CA VAL A 68 10.14 -9.94 10.07
C VAL A 68 10.43 -8.68 10.89
N LEU A 69 11.70 -8.29 10.99
CA LEU A 69 12.11 -7.07 11.67
C LEU A 69 11.52 -5.81 11.00
N ALA A 70 11.58 -5.74 9.67
CA ALA A 70 10.99 -4.63 8.92
C ALA A 70 9.48 -4.53 9.13
N VAL A 71 8.75 -5.65 9.08
CA VAL A 71 7.31 -5.66 9.34
C VAL A 71 7.01 -5.22 10.78
N ALA A 72 7.74 -5.73 11.77
CA ALA A 72 7.54 -5.40 13.18
C ALA A 72 7.82 -3.92 13.47
N LEU A 73 8.96 -3.41 13.02
CA LEU A 73 9.37 -2.03 13.25
C LEU A 73 8.48 -1.04 12.49
N THR A 74 8.13 -1.30 11.23
CA THR A 74 7.21 -0.44 10.48
C THR A 74 5.80 -0.45 11.07
N SER A 75 5.33 -1.59 11.59
CA SER A 75 4.08 -1.65 12.36
C SER A 75 4.14 -0.78 13.61
N GLY A 76 5.27 -0.81 14.31
CA GLY A 76 5.56 0.08 15.44
C GLY A 76 5.53 1.56 15.05
N THR A 77 6.19 1.93 13.96
CA THR A 77 6.16 3.29 13.40
C THR A 77 4.73 3.72 13.06
N GLY A 78 3.92 2.82 12.49
CA GLY A 78 2.50 3.07 12.24
C GLY A 78 1.70 3.39 13.50
N ILE A 79 1.93 2.64 14.58
CA ILE A 79 1.31 2.91 15.89
C ILE A 79 1.80 4.25 16.47
N ILE A 80 3.09 4.57 16.31
CA ILE A 80 3.65 5.86 16.75
C ILE A 80 2.97 7.01 16.00
N VAL A 81 2.82 6.89 14.68
CA VAL A 81 2.12 7.87 13.84
C VAL A 81 0.67 8.03 14.30
N GLU A 82 -0.04 6.93 14.55
CA GLU A 82 -1.41 6.98 15.10
C GLU A 82 -1.45 7.75 16.42
N ARG A 83 -0.58 7.43 17.36
CA ARG A 83 -0.58 8.02 18.71
C ARG A 83 -0.15 9.48 18.72
N ALA A 84 0.82 9.86 17.90
CA ALA A 84 1.41 11.19 17.90
C ALA A 84 0.62 12.18 17.04
N ALA A 85 0.07 11.74 15.90
CA ALA A 85 -0.54 12.63 14.92
C ALA A 85 -2.06 12.49 14.81
N TYR A 86 -2.60 11.28 14.87
CA TYR A 86 -4.03 11.05 14.66
C TYR A 86 -4.83 11.11 15.95
N ARG A 87 -4.36 10.43 17.00
CA ARG A 87 -5.09 10.28 18.26
C ARG A 87 -5.36 11.61 18.98
N PRO A 88 -4.42 12.57 19.06
CA PRO A 88 -4.66 13.84 19.75
C PRO A 88 -5.70 14.71 19.03
N LEU A 89 -5.78 14.57 17.70
CA LEU A 89 -6.62 15.39 16.83
C LEU A 89 -7.95 14.72 16.47
N ARG A 90 -8.29 13.59 17.10
CA ARG A 90 -9.46 12.78 16.71
C ARG A 90 -10.78 13.55 16.80
N ASN A 91 -10.90 14.46 17.77
CA ASN A 91 -12.10 15.28 17.96
C ASN A 91 -12.03 16.62 17.22
N SER A 92 -10.96 16.86 16.45
CA SER A 92 -10.77 18.07 15.66
C SER A 92 -11.45 17.94 14.28
N PRO A 93 -11.66 19.06 13.56
CA PRO A 93 -12.15 19.01 12.19
C PRO A 93 -11.30 18.10 11.30
N ARG A 94 -11.94 17.43 10.32
CA ARG A 94 -11.27 16.48 9.42
C ARG A 94 -10.08 17.10 8.68
N THR A 95 -10.16 18.40 8.37
CA THR A 95 -9.08 19.17 7.74
C THR A 95 -7.84 19.25 8.61
N THR A 96 -7.99 19.39 9.94
CA THR A 96 -6.86 19.42 10.89
C THR A 96 -6.12 18.08 10.90
N ILE A 97 -6.85 16.95 10.87
CA ILE A 97 -6.24 15.62 10.84
C ILE A 97 -5.53 15.38 9.50
N LEU A 98 -6.10 15.86 8.39
CA LEU A 98 -5.47 15.81 7.07
C LEU A 98 -4.13 16.58 7.05
N ILE A 99 -4.11 17.80 7.59
CA ILE A 99 -2.89 18.61 7.68
C ILE A 99 -1.83 17.89 8.53
N SER A 100 -2.24 17.30 9.65
CA SER A 100 -1.32 16.52 10.48
C SER A 100 -0.77 15.29 9.77
N ALA A 101 -1.61 14.56 9.01
CA ALA A 101 -1.19 13.42 8.20
C ALA A 101 -0.12 13.79 7.16
N ILE A 102 -0.32 14.92 6.47
CA ILE A 102 0.65 15.46 5.51
C ILE A 102 1.93 15.90 6.24
N GLY A 103 1.79 16.54 7.41
CA GLY A 103 2.93 16.94 8.24
C GLY A 103 3.79 15.75 8.69
N VAL A 104 3.16 14.64 9.08
CA VAL A 104 3.89 13.39 9.38
C VAL A 104 4.58 12.84 8.14
N SER A 105 3.90 12.84 6.98
CA SER A 105 4.49 12.36 5.73
C SER A 105 5.78 13.11 5.41
N PHE A 106 5.73 14.45 5.40
CA PHE A 106 6.93 15.27 5.24
C PHE A 106 7.96 15.05 6.33
N LEU A 107 7.56 14.87 7.58
CA LEU A 107 8.50 14.58 8.66
C LEU A 107 9.25 13.27 8.38
N VAL A 108 8.56 12.19 7.99
CA VAL A 108 9.18 10.89 7.72
C VAL A 108 10.08 10.95 6.48
N GLU A 109 9.63 11.60 5.41
CA GLU A 109 10.43 11.79 4.18
C GLU A 109 11.71 12.59 4.46
N ASN A 110 11.60 13.75 5.12
CA ASN A 110 12.75 14.62 5.40
C ASN A 110 13.67 14.04 6.46
N LEU A 111 13.13 13.33 7.46
CA LEU A 111 13.95 12.58 8.40
C LEU A 111 14.73 11.49 7.66
N GLY A 112 14.10 10.79 6.70
CA GLY A 112 14.77 9.85 5.82
C GLY A 112 15.89 10.49 4.99
N LEU A 113 15.68 11.69 4.46
CA LEU A 113 16.71 12.46 3.73
C LEU A 113 17.91 12.79 4.62
N VAL A 114 17.68 13.19 5.88
CA VAL A 114 18.75 13.53 6.83
C VAL A 114 19.49 12.28 7.30
N VAL A 115 18.77 11.20 7.62
CA VAL A 115 19.35 9.98 8.22
C VAL A 115 20.00 9.08 7.17
N PHE A 116 19.36 8.89 6.01
CA PHE A 116 19.82 7.96 4.97
C PHE A 116 20.55 8.66 3.82
N GLY A 117 20.41 9.98 3.71
CA GLY A 117 20.93 10.78 2.60
C GLY A 117 19.98 10.79 1.39
N GLY A 118 20.14 11.81 0.54
CA GLY A 118 19.34 11.96 -0.68
C GLY A 118 19.80 11.14 -1.89
N ARG A 119 20.92 10.40 -1.78
CA ARG A 119 21.47 9.62 -2.90
C ARG A 119 20.75 8.28 -3.00
N PRO A 120 20.20 7.93 -4.19
CA PRO A 120 19.61 6.61 -4.39
C PRO A 120 20.60 5.49 -4.09
N GLN A 121 20.13 4.46 -3.40
CA GLN A 121 20.89 3.26 -3.05
C GLN A 121 20.33 2.05 -3.78
N SER A 122 21.19 1.10 -4.15
CA SER A 122 20.75 -0.17 -4.73
C SER A 122 20.21 -1.09 -3.65
N PHE A 123 18.99 -1.60 -3.84
CA PHE A 123 18.39 -2.53 -2.90
C PHE A 123 19.03 -3.93 -3.06
N PRO A 124 19.47 -4.60 -1.97
CA PRO A 124 20.00 -5.95 -2.09
C PRO A 124 18.90 -6.92 -2.52
N LEU A 125 19.17 -7.83 -3.46
CA LEU A 125 18.24 -8.90 -3.83
C LEU A 125 18.67 -10.24 -3.23
N PRO A 126 17.72 -11.12 -2.82
CA PRO A 126 18.03 -12.51 -2.59
C PRO A 126 18.50 -13.18 -3.89
N ALA A 127 19.41 -14.16 -3.82
CA ALA A 127 19.95 -14.86 -5.00
C ALA A 127 18.86 -15.49 -5.90
N MET A 128 17.70 -15.81 -5.34
CA MET A 128 16.52 -16.31 -6.08
C MET A 128 15.89 -15.26 -7.01
N PHE A 129 16.14 -13.97 -6.78
CA PHE A 129 15.57 -12.85 -7.53
C PHE A 129 16.62 -12.05 -8.29
N ASP A 130 17.87 -12.50 -8.31
CA ASP A 130 18.92 -11.87 -9.09
C ASP A 130 18.61 -11.97 -10.60
N SER A 131 19.07 -11.02 -11.40
CA SER A 131 18.70 -10.86 -12.82
C SER A 131 19.09 -12.06 -13.70
N GLY A 132 20.01 -12.91 -13.22
CA GLY A 132 20.40 -14.19 -13.82
C GLY A 132 19.42 -15.35 -13.58
N SER A 133 18.40 -15.15 -12.74
CA SER A 133 17.35 -16.15 -12.45
C SER A 133 16.12 -16.03 -13.34
N ALA A 134 16.11 -15.07 -14.27
CA ALA A 134 15.02 -14.86 -15.21
C ALA A 134 14.88 -16.08 -16.13
N LYS A 135 13.72 -16.75 -16.05
CA LYS A 135 13.42 -17.90 -16.91
C LYS A 135 12.73 -17.39 -18.16
N GLU A 136 13.22 -17.80 -19.31
CA GLU A 136 12.54 -17.57 -20.59
C GLU A 136 11.53 -18.69 -20.80
N ILE A 137 10.25 -18.38 -20.72
CA ILE A 137 9.15 -19.33 -20.98
C ILE A 137 8.45 -18.83 -22.23
N ALA A 138 8.51 -19.60 -23.33
CA ALA A 138 7.84 -19.30 -24.59
C ALA A 138 8.15 -17.88 -25.16
N GLY A 139 9.39 -17.41 -25.05
CA GLY A 139 9.82 -16.08 -25.52
C GLY A 139 9.42 -14.91 -24.62
N VAL A 140 8.97 -15.19 -23.39
CA VAL A 140 8.65 -14.22 -22.34
C VAL A 140 9.71 -14.34 -21.25
N ARG A 141 10.45 -13.26 -20.99
CA ARG A 141 11.46 -13.21 -19.91
C ARG A 141 10.74 -12.90 -18.61
N VAL A 142 10.54 -13.91 -17.77
CA VAL A 142 9.82 -13.76 -16.51
C VAL A 142 10.77 -13.89 -15.33
N GLU A 143 10.85 -12.81 -14.56
CA GLU A 143 11.53 -12.79 -13.27
C GLU A 143 10.67 -13.48 -12.22
N ASN A 144 11.30 -14.20 -11.28
CA ASN A 144 10.59 -14.92 -10.21
C ASN A 144 9.68 -13.98 -9.38
N ILE A 145 10.07 -12.71 -9.25
CA ILE A 145 9.30 -11.70 -8.51
C ILE A 145 7.92 -11.42 -9.13
N THR A 146 7.77 -11.60 -10.44
CA THR A 146 6.51 -11.40 -11.16
C THR A 146 5.42 -12.38 -10.68
N PHE A 147 5.80 -13.57 -10.22
CA PHE A 147 4.88 -14.56 -9.65
C PHE A 147 4.77 -14.47 -8.13
N VAL A 148 5.86 -14.15 -7.44
CA VAL A 148 5.86 -14.01 -5.98
C VAL A 148 4.97 -12.86 -5.54
N ILE A 149 4.92 -11.75 -6.31
CA ILE A 149 4.10 -10.60 -5.93
C ILE A 149 2.61 -10.95 -5.84
N PRO A 150 1.96 -11.47 -6.90
CA PRO A 150 0.57 -11.91 -6.83
C PRO A 150 0.31 -12.94 -5.73
N ALA A 151 1.21 -13.90 -5.55
CA ALA A 151 1.05 -14.96 -4.54
C ALA A 151 1.04 -14.40 -3.11
N VAL A 152 1.98 -13.51 -2.78
CA VAL A 152 2.05 -12.86 -1.46
C VAL A 152 0.86 -11.92 -1.25
N THR A 153 0.48 -11.14 -2.28
CA THR A 153 -0.71 -10.28 -2.21
C THR A 153 -1.96 -11.10 -1.91
N LEU A 154 -2.16 -12.22 -2.60
CA LEU A 154 -3.32 -13.10 -2.38
C LEU A 154 -3.31 -13.70 -0.96
N LEU A 155 -2.15 -14.18 -0.49
CA LEU A 155 -2.01 -14.72 0.86
C LEU A 155 -2.37 -13.67 1.90
N LEU A 156 -1.83 -12.45 1.78
CA LEU A 156 -2.11 -11.36 2.73
C LEU A 156 -3.55 -10.87 2.66
N LEU A 157 -4.17 -10.87 1.48
CA LEU A 157 -5.60 -10.59 1.32
C LEU A 157 -6.44 -11.63 2.07
N LEU A 158 -6.16 -12.92 1.89
CA LEU A 158 -6.89 -13.99 2.59
C LEU A 158 -6.68 -13.92 4.10
N ALA A 159 -5.46 -13.64 4.54
CA ALA A 159 -5.14 -13.43 5.96
C ALA A 159 -5.92 -12.24 6.53
N LEU A 160 -5.96 -11.10 5.81
CA LEU A 160 -6.71 -9.93 6.25
C LEU A 160 -8.21 -10.20 6.29
N LEU A 161 -8.78 -10.83 5.26
CA LEU A 161 -10.20 -11.18 5.24
C LEU A 161 -10.56 -12.12 6.40
N HIS A 162 -9.67 -13.06 6.73
CA HIS A 162 -9.83 -13.90 7.90
C HIS A 162 -9.79 -13.07 9.20
N ILE A 163 -8.80 -12.19 9.38
CA ILE A 163 -8.71 -11.32 10.55
C ILE A 163 -9.98 -10.48 10.69
N VAL A 164 -10.39 -9.81 9.62
CA VAL A 164 -11.57 -8.94 9.63
C VAL A 164 -12.82 -9.78 9.90
N HIS A 165 -13.15 -10.77 9.07
CA HIS A 165 -14.47 -11.43 9.14
C HIS A 165 -14.58 -12.56 10.16
N ARG A 166 -13.48 -13.20 10.58
CA ARG A 166 -13.52 -14.41 11.41
C ARG A 166 -12.92 -14.24 12.81
N THR A 167 -12.40 -13.07 13.18
CA THR A 167 -11.82 -12.86 14.53
C THR A 167 -12.59 -11.85 15.38
N LYS A 168 -12.41 -11.91 16.71
CA LYS A 168 -12.97 -10.93 17.66
C LYS A 168 -12.43 -9.51 17.41
N VAL A 169 -11.15 -9.40 17.06
CA VAL A 169 -10.52 -8.11 16.71
C VAL A 169 -11.20 -7.52 15.47
N GLY A 170 -11.43 -8.32 14.44
CA GLY A 170 -12.11 -7.88 13.24
C GLY A 170 -13.59 -7.54 13.43
N MET A 171 -14.28 -8.24 14.34
CA MET A 171 -15.63 -7.86 14.78
C MET A 171 -15.62 -6.48 15.44
N ALA A 172 -14.67 -6.24 16.33
CA ALA A 172 -14.50 -4.93 16.98
C ALA A 172 -14.13 -3.83 15.97
N MET A 173 -13.27 -4.11 14.98
CA MET A 173 -12.96 -3.19 13.88
C MET A 173 -14.21 -2.76 13.12
N ARG A 174 -15.10 -3.71 12.75
CA ARG A 174 -16.35 -3.40 12.06
C ARG A 174 -17.33 -2.61 12.93
N ALA A 175 -17.41 -2.91 14.22
CA ALA A 175 -18.25 -2.14 15.15
C ALA A 175 -17.76 -0.70 15.27
N VAL A 176 -16.45 -0.52 15.47
CA VAL A 176 -15.78 0.78 15.58
C VAL A 176 -15.90 1.60 14.29
N ALA A 177 -15.81 0.97 13.12
CA ALA A 177 -16.01 1.63 11.82
C ALA A 177 -17.45 2.15 11.60
N ARG A 178 -18.42 1.60 12.33
CA ARG A 178 -19.82 2.00 12.24
C ARG A 178 -20.10 3.20 13.13
N ASP A 179 -19.74 3.11 14.41
CA ASP A 179 -19.98 4.14 15.41
C ASP A 179 -18.99 3.99 16.59
N PHE A 180 -18.12 4.99 16.77
CA PHE A 180 -17.09 4.97 17.80
C PHE A 180 -17.68 5.01 19.22
N ASP A 181 -18.69 5.85 19.44
CA ASP A 181 -19.26 6.11 20.76
C ASP A 181 -20.04 4.89 21.24
N THR A 182 -20.88 4.33 20.37
CA THR A 182 -21.66 3.12 20.64
C THR A 182 -20.73 1.92 20.86
N ALA A 183 -19.69 1.75 20.06
CA ALA A 183 -18.70 0.70 20.27
C ALA A 183 -18.00 0.83 21.64
N GLY A 184 -17.67 2.05 22.05
CA GLY A 184 -17.11 2.33 23.37
C GLY A 184 -18.05 1.98 24.51
N LEU A 185 -19.34 2.32 24.39
CA LEU A 185 -20.38 1.96 25.38
C LEU A 185 -20.58 0.43 25.51
N MET A 186 -20.29 -0.32 24.44
CA MET A 186 -20.32 -1.78 24.44
C MET A 186 -19.04 -2.43 25.02
N GLY A 187 -18.13 -1.63 25.60
CA GLY A 187 -16.90 -2.12 26.25
C GLY A 187 -15.75 -2.41 25.29
N ILE A 188 -15.82 -1.95 24.03
CA ILE A 188 -14.71 -2.07 23.08
C ILE A 188 -13.72 -0.94 23.34
N ASP A 189 -12.45 -1.28 23.55
CA ASP A 189 -11.37 -0.28 23.58
C ASP A 189 -11.09 0.24 22.16
N VAL A 190 -11.79 1.32 21.80
CA VAL A 190 -11.67 2.01 20.50
C VAL A 190 -10.22 2.39 20.18
N ASN A 191 -9.47 2.86 21.18
CA ASN A 191 -8.09 3.29 20.97
C ASN A 191 -7.19 2.11 20.60
N ARG A 192 -7.37 0.97 21.30
CA ARG A 192 -6.63 -0.25 20.99
C ARG A 192 -6.97 -0.78 19.62
N ILE A 193 -8.24 -0.77 19.22
CA ILE A 193 -8.65 -1.24 17.89
C ILE A 193 -8.06 -0.38 16.79
N ILE A 194 -8.10 0.96 16.92
CA ILE A 194 -7.48 1.86 15.93
C ILE A 194 -5.97 1.65 15.87
N ALA A 195 -5.27 1.52 17.00
CA ALA A 195 -3.84 1.23 17.01
C ALA A 195 -3.49 -0.11 16.33
N VAL A 196 -4.28 -1.16 16.57
CA VAL A 196 -4.12 -2.46 15.88
C VAL A 196 -4.38 -2.32 14.38
N THR A 197 -5.34 -1.49 13.99
CA THR A 197 -5.62 -1.21 12.58
C THR A 197 -4.45 -0.49 11.91
N PHE A 198 -3.87 0.51 12.56
CA PHE A 198 -2.65 1.14 12.06
C PHE A 198 -1.49 0.16 11.98
N ALA A 199 -1.33 -0.74 12.96
CA ALA A 199 -0.30 -1.77 12.94
C ALA A 199 -0.45 -2.70 11.73
N ILE A 200 -1.65 -3.25 11.50
CA ILE A 200 -1.91 -4.15 10.37
C ILE A 200 -1.78 -3.42 9.03
N GLY A 201 -2.30 -2.20 8.91
CA GLY A 201 -2.13 -1.39 7.70
C GLY A 201 -0.66 -1.14 7.41
N SER A 202 0.12 -0.77 8.42
CA SER A 202 1.55 -0.51 8.30
C SER A 202 2.36 -1.79 8.02
N ALA A 203 1.92 -2.95 8.51
CA ALA A 203 2.48 -4.25 8.16
C ALA A 203 2.28 -4.56 6.67
N LEU A 204 1.09 -4.29 6.14
CA LEU A 204 0.79 -4.47 4.70
C LEU A 204 1.63 -3.50 3.85
N ALA A 205 1.76 -2.25 4.28
CA ALA A 205 2.69 -1.30 3.68
C ALA A 205 4.11 -1.84 3.73
N ALA A 206 4.56 -2.39 4.87
CA ALA A 206 5.91 -2.89 4.98
C ALA A 206 6.21 -4.00 3.96
N VAL A 207 5.32 -4.98 3.83
CA VAL A 207 5.46 -6.05 2.84
C VAL A 207 5.40 -5.50 1.41
N GLY A 208 4.46 -4.59 1.13
CA GLY A 208 4.37 -3.91 -0.17
C GLY A 208 5.64 -3.12 -0.52
N GLY A 209 6.30 -2.51 0.46
CA GLY A 209 7.49 -1.68 0.27
C GLY A 209 8.73 -2.52 0.00
N ILE A 210 8.86 -3.64 0.70
CA ILE A 210 9.89 -4.64 0.44
C ILE A 210 9.72 -5.19 -0.98
N MET A 211 8.49 -5.55 -1.36
CA MET A 211 8.19 -6.08 -2.70
C MET A 211 8.40 -5.03 -3.80
N TRP A 212 8.09 -3.76 -3.52
CA TRP A 212 8.40 -2.63 -4.41
C TRP A 212 9.90 -2.49 -4.62
N ALA A 213 10.68 -2.48 -3.54
CA ALA A 213 12.13 -2.36 -3.61
C ALA A 213 12.80 -3.59 -4.23
N MET A 214 12.20 -4.78 -4.13
CA MET A 214 12.69 -5.95 -4.85
C MET A 214 12.37 -5.87 -6.36
N LYS A 215 11.21 -5.30 -6.74
CA LYS A 215 10.81 -5.16 -8.16
C LYS A 215 11.55 -4.03 -8.86
N PHE A 216 11.77 -2.94 -8.15
CA PHE A 216 12.51 -1.77 -8.59
C PHE A 216 13.68 -1.59 -7.61
N PRO A 217 14.86 -2.21 -7.86
CA PRO A 217 15.97 -2.34 -6.91
C PRO A 217 16.77 -1.05 -6.69
N GLN A 218 16.04 0.03 -6.43
CA GLN A 218 16.55 1.35 -6.12
C GLN A 218 15.67 1.93 -5.02
N ILE A 219 16.29 2.28 -3.89
CA ILE A 219 15.63 2.97 -2.79
C ILE A 219 16.12 4.41 -2.70
N ASN A 220 15.20 5.30 -2.37
CA ASN A 220 15.49 6.67 -1.99
C ASN A 220 14.43 7.13 -0.97
N PRO A 221 14.68 8.17 -0.15
CA PRO A 221 13.74 8.56 0.89
C PRO A 221 12.36 9.04 0.37
N LEU A 222 12.27 9.45 -0.90
CA LEU A 222 11.03 9.93 -1.53
C LEU A 222 10.29 8.83 -2.29
N MET A 223 10.77 7.58 -2.25
CA MET A 223 10.24 6.50 -3.08
C MET A 223 8.81 6.11 -2.72
N GLY A 224 8.33 6.47 -1.53
CA GLY A 224 6.98 6.17 -1.05
C GLY A 224 5.89 7.06 -1.66
N MET A 225 6.25 8.26 -2.12
CA MET A 225 5.29 9.30 -2.52
C MET A 225 4.45 8.91 -3.74
N MET A 226 5.11 8.63 -4.87
CA MET A 226 4.44 8.25 -6.12
C MET A 226 3.68 6.92 -6.00
N PRO A 227 4.28 5.83 -5.47
CA PRO A 227 3.56 4.59 -5.25
C PRO A 227 2.39 4.76 -4.27
N GLY A 228 2.58 5.51 -3.19
CA GLY A 228 1.54 5.84 -2.22
C GLY A 228 0.34 6.52 -2.87
N MET A 229 0.59 7.57 -3.67
CA MET A 229 -0.46 8.24 -4.45
C MET A 229 -1.18 7.29 -5.42
N LYS A 230 -0.46 6.45 -6.16
CA LYS A 230 -1.09 5.49 -7.09
C LYS A 230 -1.92 4.43 -6.37
N CYS A 231 -1.45 3.94 -5.22
CA CYS A 231 -2.20 2.97 -4.43
C CYS A 231 -3.43 3.61 -3.76
N PHE A 232 -3.34 4.89 -3.38
CA PHE A 232 -4.50 5.67 -2.97
C PHE A 232 -5.51 5.81 -4.11
N ILE A 233 -5.06 6.14 -5.33
CA ILE A 233 -5.92 6.19 -6.52
C ILE A 233 -6.60 4.84 -6.76
N ALA A 234 -5.86 3.74 -6.68
CA ALA A 234 -6.40 2.39 -6.78
C ALA A 234 -7.47 2.10 -5.72
N ALA A 235 -7.23 2.50 -4.46
CA ALA A 235 -8.19 2.33 -3.37
C ALA A 235 -9.48 3.14 -3.60
N VAL A 236 -9.36 4.40 -4.02
CA VAL A 236 -10.52 5.26 -4.35
C VAL A 236 -11.27 4.73 -5.57
N PHE A 237 -10.54 4.33 -6.62
CA PHE A 237 -11.13 3.75 -7.82
C PHE A 237 -11.93 2.48 -7.51
N GLY A 238 -11.36 1.60 -6.69
CA GLY A 238 -12.00 0.39 -6.21
C GLY A 238 -13.19 0.61 -5.28
N GLY A 239 -13.22 1.74 -4.57
CA GLY A 239 -14.17 2.05 -3.50
C GLY A 239 -13.48 1.94 -2.14
N ILE A 240 -12.94 3.08 -1.68
CA ILE A 240 -12.15 3.13 -0.45
C ILE A 240 -13.00 2.75 0.77
N GLY A 241 -12.45 1.88 1.62
CA GLY A 241 -13.17 1.26 2.73
C GLY A 241 -13.70 -0.15 2.42
N ASN A 242 -13.76 -0.56 1.15
CA ASN A 242 -14.07 -1.94 0.75
C ASN A 242 -12.80 -2.68 0.33
N ILE A 243 -12.41 -3.72 1.09
CA ILE A 243 -11.18 -4.50 0.86
C ILE A 243 -11.16 -5.13 -0.54
N LEU A 244 -12.27 -5.72 -0.99
CA LEU A 244 -12.36 -6.35 -2.31
C LEU A 244 -12.36 -5.29 -3.42
N GLY A 245 -13.02 -4.16 -3.18
CA GLY A 245 -12.97 -2.98 -4.04
C GLY A 245 -11.55 -2.54 -4.31
N ALA A 246 -10.76 -2.32 -3.26
CA ALA A 246 -9.37 -1.89 -3.34
C ALA A 246 -8.48 -2.85 -4.16
N VAL A 247 -8.70 -4.16 -4.02
CA VAL A 247 -7.98 -5.18 -4.80
C VAL A 247 -8.28 -5.04 -6.29
N ILE A 248 -9.57 -5.01 -6.65
CA ILE A 248 -10.00 -4.86 -8.04
C ILE A 248 -9.50 -3.53 -8.61
N GLY A 249 -9.58 -2.45 -7.84
CA GLY A 249 -9.06 -1.14 -8.22
C GLY A 249 -7.55 -1.14 -8.47
N GLY A 250 -6.77 -1.80 -7.61
CA GLY A 250 -5.32 -1.97 -7.78
C GLY A 250 -4.95 -2.76 -9.03
N PHE A 251 -5.64 -3.89 -9.27
CA PHE A 251 -5.44 -4.68 -10.48
C PHE A 251 -5.79 -3.91 -11.75
N LEU A 252 -6.96 -3.27 -11.80
CA LEU A 252 -7.39 -2.49 -12.95
C LEU A 252 -6.47 -1.31 -13.22
N LEU A 253 -6.02 -0.59 -12.17
CA LEU A 253 -5.06 0.50 -12.33
C LEU A 253 -3.74 -0.01 -12.90
N GLY A 254 -3.19 -1.10 -12.34
CA GLY A 254 -1.93 -1.68 -12.82
C GLY A 254 -2.01 -2.21 -14.25
N VAL A 255 -3.14 -2.84 -14.62
CA VAL A 255 -3.41 -3.29 -15.99
C VAL A 255 -3.53 -2.11 -16.93
N ALA A 256 -4.33 -1.10 -16.60
CA ALA A 256 -4.49 0.09 -17.43
C ALA A 256 -3.13 0.76 -17.66
N GLU A 257 -2.32 0.90 -16.61
CA GLU A 257 -1.03 1.57 -16.66
C GLU A 257 -0.02 0.85 -17.56
N ILE A 258 0.07 -0.47 -17.48
CA ILE A 258 0.97 -1.25 -18.33
C ILE A 258 0.45 -1.37 -19.77
N MET A 259 -0.87 -1.48 -19.96
CA MET A 259 -1.48 -1.54 -21.30
C MET A 259 -1.37 -0.21 -22.04
N ILE A 260 -1.49 0.94 -21.37
CA ILE A 260 -1.27 2.25 -22.00
C ILE A 260 0.15 2.34 -22.55
N VAL A 261 1.16 1.90 -21.79
CA VAL A 261 2.55 1.88 -22.25
C VAL A 261 2.73 0.90 -23.42
N ALA A 262 2.04 -0.24 -23.41
CA ALA A 262 2.14 -1.25 -24.46
C ALA A 262 1.49 -0.83 -25.79
N PHE A 263 0.31 -0.19 -25.74
CA PHE A 263 -0.45 0.19 -26.93
C PHE A 263 -0.14 1.60 -27.44
N LEU A 264 0.21 2.53 -26.55
CA LEU A 264 0.55 3.91 -26.92
C LEU A 264 1.93 4.32 -26.33
N PRO A 265 3.04 3.81 -26.90
CA PRO A 265 4.38 4.13 -26.40
C PRO A 265 4.73 5.62 -26.44
N SER A 266 4.17 6.36 -27.41
CA SER A 266 4.42 7.80 -27.61
C SER A 266 3.96 8.68 -26.45
N ILE A 267 2.97 8.24 -25.67
CA ILE A 267 2.43 8.96 -24.51
C ILE A 267 2.80 8.32 -23.18
N SER A 268 3.72 7.35 -23.18
CA SER A 268 4.14 6.61 -21.98
C SER A 268 4.75 7.51 -20.89
N GLY A 269 5.28 8.69 -21.25
CA GLY A 269 5.73 9.70 -20.28
C GLY A 269 4.60 10.29 -19.43
N TYR A 270 3.35 10.22 -19.88
CA TYR A 270 2.16 10.70 -19.16
C TYR A 270 1.47 9.61 -18.32
N ARG A 271 2.14 8.48 -18.12
CA ARG A 271 1.64 7.33 -17.35
C ARG A 271 1.07 7.71 -15.98
N ASP A 272 1.73 8.62 -15.26
CA ASP A 272 1.25 9.08 -13.95
C ASP A 272 0.00 9.96 -14.07
N ALA A 273 -0.06 10.82 -15.08
CA ALA A 273 -1.21 11.67 -15.34
C ALA A 273 -2.48 10.83 -15.62
N PHE A 274 -2.35 9.70 -16.31
CA PHE A 274 -3.47 8.78 -16.54
C PHE A 274 -4.07 8.23 -15.24
N ALA A 275 -3.24 7.91 -14.24
CA ALA A 275 -3.75 7.49 -12.93
C ALA A 275 -4.61 8.58 -12.29
N PHE A 276 -4.16 9.85 -12.35
CA PHE A 276 -4.94 10.98 -11.84
C PHE A 276 -6.21 11.26 -12.65
N VAL A 277 -6.18 11.07 -13.98
CA VAL A 277 -7.39 11.16 -14.81
C VAL A 277 -8.42 10.10 -14.41
N ILE A 278 -7.97 8.86 -14.15
CA ILE A 278 -8.85 7.79 -13.65
C ILE A 278 -9.45 8.19 -12.30
N LEU A 279 -8.66 8.76 -11.38
CA LEU A 279 -9.16 9.27 -10.10
C LEU A 279 -10.25 10.33 -10.30
N ILE A 280 -9.95 11.40 -11.04
CA ILE A 280 -10.85 12.53 -11.27
C ILE A 280 -12.14 12.04 -11.96
N GLY A 281 -12.00 11.24 -13.02
CA GLY A 281 -13.14 10.66 -13.73
C GLY A 281 -14.00 9.79 -12.82
N THR A 282 -13.40 9.02 -11.92
CA THR A 282 -14.14 8.21 -10.95
C THR A 282 -14.89 9.07 -9.95
N LEU A 283 -14.26 10.10 -9.39
CA LEU A 283 -14.92 10.99 -8.43
C LEU A 283 -16.09 11.76 -9.06
N LEU A 284 -15.99 12.14 -10.33
CA LEU A 284 -17.06 12.81 -11.07
C LEU A 284 -18.22 11.88 -11.41
N LEU A 285 -17.94 10.64 -11.84
CA LEU A 285 -18.97 9.71 -12.33
C LEU A 285 -19.56 8.84 -11.22
N ARG A 286 -18.73 8.38 -10.28
CA ARG A 286 -19.08 7.48 -9.16
C ARG A 286 -18.18 7.75 -7.94
N PRO A 287 -18.52 8.73 -7.08
CA PRO A 287 -17.69 9.10 -5.92
C PRO A 287 -17.51 7.97 -4.89
N THR A 288 -18.34 6.93 -4.92
CA THR A 288 -18.16 5.71 -4.10
C THR A 288 -17.16 4.71 -4.71
N GLY A 289 -16.58 4.97 -5.87
CA GLY A 289 -15.77 4.00 -6.61
C GLY A 289 -16.60 2.84 -7.17
N LEU A 290 -15.92 1.78 -7.61
CA LEU A 290 -16.54 0.60 -8.24
C LEU A 290 -17.42 -0.22 -7.28
N LEU A 291 -16.94 -0.45 -6.06
CA LEU A 291 -17.57 -1.33 -5.06
C LEU A 291 -17.77 -0.66 -3.69
N GLY A 292 -17.70 0.67 -3.59
CA GLY A 292 -17.91 1.35 -2.32
C GLY A 292 -19.37 1.33 -1.87
N GLU A 293 -19.57 1.19 -0.57
CA GLU A 293 -20.90 1.26 0.04
C GLU A 293 -21.40 2.70 0.09
N LYS A 294 -22.67 2.92 -0.26
CA LYS A 294 -23.32 4.22 -0.08
C LYS A 294 -23.48 4.46 1.42
N VAL A 295 -22.76 5.43 1.97
CA VAL A 295 -23.04 5.92 3.32
C VAL A 295 -24.38 6.64 3.23
N ALA A 296 -25.46 5.98 3.63
CA ALA A 296 -26.75 6.63 3.82
C ALA A 296 -26.58 7.71 4.89
N GLU A 297 -26.58 8.97 4.48
CA GLU A 297 -26.67 10.11 5.38
C GLU A 297 -28.03 10.03 6.06
N LYS A 298 -28.03 9.87 7.39
CA LYS A 298 -29.27 9.95 8.16
C LYS A 298 -29.64 11.44 8.21
N VAL A 299 -30.71 11.79 7.50
CA VAL A 299 -31.48 13.02 7.71
C VAL A 299 -32.40 12.79 8.91
#